data_AF-A0A1V3WT75-F1
#
_entry.id   AF-A0A1V3WT75-F1
#
_cell.length_a   1.000
_cell.length_b   1.000
_cell.length_c   1.000
_cell.angle_alpha   90.00
_cell.angle_beta   90.00
_cell.angle_gamma   90.00
#
_symmetry.space_group_name_H-M   'P 1'
#
loop_
_entity.id
_entity.type
_entity.pdbx_description
1 polymer ?
#
loop_
_entity_poly.entity_id
_entity_poly.type
_entity_poly.pdbx_seq_one_letter_code
_entity_poly.pdbx_strand_id
1 'polypeptide(L)'
;MDDELLSAVAPRWQGKAGRLEVWYATLSDPSTRAGLWVHCETVAPTTGSPYGHGWVTWFPPEGPPRTERFGPTPVQPAAGSAWFDAAGARVAPGKLTGRAGSVAWDLAWTDAGAPLWTFPRAAWERELLPGAQVVLAPTADFTGSLSVDSEGTSTHPVTGWRGGVAHIYGHGNAKRWGWIHADLGGGDVVEAVTAVSHKPGLRKLAPLAFVRFRIDGKDWPASPFPSLRMRTTLGVAHWQLEGRISGRKVLIRVDQPPDRCVSLEYTDPDGGRAVCTNTEQADIYIEVDDRRWSVLGIGHAEVGLRGADAPAVNERTPS
;
A
#
# COMPACT_ATOMS: atom_id res chain seq x y z
N MET A 1 12.09 -22.23 -2.49
CA MET A 1 11.54 -20.91 -2.13
C MET A 1 12.52 -20.32 -1.13
N ASP A 2 13.02 -19.12 -1.38
CA ASP A 2 13.98 -18.45 -0.49
C ASP A 2 13.34 -18.20 0.89
N ASP A 3 14.10 -18.33 1.98
CA ASP A 3 13.67 -18.08 3.36
C ASP A 3 13.13 -16.65 3.52
N GLU A 4 13.65 -15.72 2.73
CA GLU A 4 13.18 -14.33 2.67
C GLU A 4 11.74 -14.21 2.15
N LEU A 5 11.46 -14.85 1.02
CA LEU A 5 10.12 -14.85 0.43
C LEU A 5 9.11 -15.55 1.36
N LEU A 6 9.50 -16.66 1.98
CA LEU A 6 8.66 -17.36 2.95
C LEU A 6 8.29 -16.47 4.15
N SER A 7 9.25 -15.71 4.67
CA SER A 7 9.02 -14.77 5.78
C SER A 7 8.07 -13.63 5.39
N ALA A 8 8.18 -13.16 4.15
CA ALA A 8 7.35 -12.07 3.63
C ALA A 8 5.90 -12.51 3.35
N VAL A 9 5.69 -13.71 2.81
CA VAL A 9 4.36 -14.18 2.35
C VAL A 9 3.57 -14.98 3.39
N ALA A 10 4.18 -15.39 4.50
CA ALA A 10 3.47 -16.17 5.51
C ALA A 10 2.42 -15.31 6.25
N PRO A 11 1.14 -15.70 6.28
CA PRO A 11 0.14 -14.99 7.07
C PRO A 11 0.53 -14.89 8.54
N ARG A 12 0.50 -13.67 9.08
CA ARG A 12 1.07 -13.31 10.37
C ARG A 12 0.06 -13.43 11.50
N TRP A 13 -1.20 -13.17 11.24
CA TRP A 13 -2.24 -13.22 12.27
C TRP A 13 -2.62 -14.65 12.61
N GLN A 14 -2.43 -15.02 13.88
CA GLN A 14 -2.70 -16.34 14.41
C GLN A 14 -3.80 -16.30 15.49
N GLY A 15 -4.83 -15.46 15.29
CA GLY A 15 -5.98 -15.35 16.19
C GLY A 15 -5.83 -14.37 17.35
N LYS A 16 -4.68 -13.69 17.46
CA LYS A 16 -4.41 -12.73 18.53
C LYS A 16 -5.23 -11.44 18.34
N ALA A 17 -5.89 -10.98 19.39
CA ALA A 17 -6.59 -9.69 19.43
C ALA A 17 -5.62 -8.50 19.36
N GLY A 18 -6.13 -7.32 18.98
CA GLY A 18 -5.31 -6.11 18.84
C GLY A 18 -4.31 -6.21 17.68
N ARG A 19 -4.75 -6.78 16.56
CA ARG A 19 -3.95 -7.00 15.35
C ARG A 19 -4.69 -6.57 14.10
N LEU A 20 -3.94 -6.09 13.12
CA LEU A 20 -4.38 -5.96 11.75
C LEU A 20 -3.37 -6.63 10.83
N GLU A 21 -3.87 -7.20 9.74
CA GLU A 21 -3.08 -7.77 8.66
C GLU A 21 -3.69 -7.37 7.32
N VAL A 22 -2.88 -6.80 6.44
CA VAL A 22 -3.33 -6.26 5.16
C VAL A 22 -2.54 -6.90 4.03
N TRP A 23 -3.28 -7.35 3.02
CA TRP A 23 -2.79 -7.72 1.71
C TRP A 23 -3.23 -6.67 0.71
N TYR A 24 -2.25 -6.14 -0.01
CA TYR A 24 -2.43 -4.92 -0.77
C TYR A 24 -1.89 -5.12 -2.19
N ALA A 25 -2.62 -4.66 -3.20
CA ALA A 25 -2.13 -4.55 -4.57
C ALA A 25 -2.35 -3.13 -5.12
N THR A 26 -1.28 -2.51 -5.58
CA THR A 26 -1.26 -1.29 -6.42
C THR A 26 -0.83 -1.71 -7.81
N LEU A 27 -1.54 -1.25 -8.84
CA LEU A 27 -1.15 -1.46 -10.22
C LEU A 27 -1.70 -0.38 -11.13
N SER A 28 -0.90 0.02 -12.10
CA SER A 28 -1.27 1.01 -13.11
C SER A 28 -0.86 0.54 -14.51
N ASP A 29 -1.66 0.93 -15.49
CA ASP A 29 -1.35 0.76 -16.90
C ASP A 29 -0.38 1.87 -17.34
N PRO A 30 0.87 1.56 -17.72
CA PRO A 30 1.81 2.58 -18.17
C PRO A 30 1.36 3.29 -19.47
N SER A 31 0.44 2.68 -20.24
CA SER A 31 -0.02 3.23 -21.51
C SER A 31 -1.22 4.17 -21.36
N THR A 32 -2.23 3.78 -20.57
CA THR A 32 -3.47 4.54 -20.42
C THR A 32 -3.52 5.36 -19.13
N ARG A 33 -2.62 5.11 -18.17
CA ARG A 33 -2.66 5.66 -16.81
C ARG A 33 -3.90 5.26 -16.00
N ALA A 34 -4.61 4.24 -16.45
CA ALA A 34 -5.55 3.52 -15.61
C ALA A 34 -4.83 2.98 -14.37
N GLY A 35 -5.51 2.95 -13.23
CA GLY A 35 -4.99 2.38 -11.99
C GLY A 35 -6.04 1.51 -11.30
N LEU A 36 -5.58 0.49 -10.59
CA LEU A 36 -6.41 -0.33 -9.73
C LEU A 36 -5.72 -0.46 -8.38
N TRP A 37 -6.52 -0.28 -7.35
CA TRP A 37 -6.11 -0.52 -5.98
C TRP A 37 -7.00 -1.60 -5.36
N VAL A 38 -6.38 -2.62 -4.76
CA VAL A 38 -7.11 -3.66 -4.01
C VAL A 38 -6.50 -3.78 -2.62
N HIS A 39 -7.32 -3.57 -1.60
CA HIS A 39 -6.93 -3.65 -0.19
C HIS A 39 -7.79 -4.70 0.51
N CYS A 40 -7.17 -5.78 0.96
CA CYS A 40 -7.80 -6.84 1.74
C CYS A 40 -7.26 -6.80 3.17
N GLU A 41 -8.13 -6.61 4.15
CA GLU A 41 -7.73 -6.39 5.54
C GLU A 41 -8.45 -7.33 6.49
N THR A 42 -7.67 -7.99 7.34
CA THR A 42 -8.15 -8.66 8.54
C THR A 42 -7.93 -7.75 9.73
N VAL A 43 -9.01 -7.40 10.42
CA VAL A 43 -8.97 -6.69 11.69
C VAL A 43 -9.34 -7.66 12.80
N ALA A 44 -8.49 -7.77 13.81
CA ALA A 44 -8.75 -8.49 15.06
C ALA A 44 -8.88 -7.46 16.19
N PRO A 45 -10.08 -6.96 16.49
CA PRO A 45 -10.30 -5.94 17.52
C PRO A 45 -9.78 -6.36 18.89
N THR A 46 -9.51 -5.39 19.76
CA THR A 46 -9.25 -5.64 21.19
C THR A 46 -10.50 -6.15 21.90
N THR A 47 -11.69 -5.78 21.40
CA THR A 47 -13.00 -6.22 21.89
C THR A 47 -13.90 -6.56 20.70
N GLY A 48 -14.48 -7.76 20.69
CA GLY A 48 -15.33 -8.25 19.61
C GLY A 48 -14.67 -9.38 18.81
N SER A 49 -15.35 -9.79 17.73
CA SER A 49 -14.86 -10.86 16.85
C SER A 49 -13.98 -10.30 15.72
N PRO A 50 -12.95 -11.04 15.28
CA PRO A 50 -12.17 -10.66 14.11
C PRO A 50 -13.01 -10.70 12.84
N TYR A 51 -12.73 -9.79 11.92
CA TYR A 51 -13.43 -9.68 10.65
C TYR A 51 -12.48 -9.36 9.50
N GLY A 52 -12.84 -9.84 8.31
CA GLY A 52 -12.21 -9.51 7.05
C GLY A 52 -13.08 -8.54 6.26
N HIS A 53 -12.47 -7.53 5.67
CA HIS A 53 -13.12 -6.55 4.81
C HIS A 53 -12.09 -5.98 3.83
N GLY A 54 -12.52 -5.03 3.01
CA GLY A 54 -11.57 -4.29 2.20
C GLY A 54 -12.23 -3.38 1.18
N TRP A 55 -11.39 -2.85 0.30
CA TRP A 55 -11.77 -1.94 -0.75
C TRP A 55 -11.17 -2.37 -2.07
N VAL A 56 -11.85 -1.99 -3.15
CA VAL A 56 -11.27 -1.91 -4.48
C VAL A 56 -11.57 -0.52 -5.03
N THR A 57 -10.55 0.17 -5.54
CA THR A 57 -10.73 1.46 -6.21
C THR A 57 -10.23 1.38 -7.64
N TRP A 58 -11.12 1.67 -8.57
CA TRP A 58 -10.82 1.86 -9.98
C TRP A 58 -10.47 3.33 -10.25
N PHE A 59 -9.31 3.57 -10.84
CA PHE A 59 -8.85 4.88 -11.31
C PHE A 59 -8.88 4.87 -12.84
N PRO A 60 -9.94 5.37 -13.48
CA PRO A 60 -10.02 5.38 -14.93
C PRO A 60 -8.96 6.32 -15.54
N PRO A 61 -8.57 6.10 -16.82
CA PRO A 61 -7.71 7.04 -17.55
C PRO A 61 -8.26 8.48 -17.52
N GLU A 62 -9.59 8.60 -17.60
CA GLU A 62 -10.32 9.86 -17.60
C GLU A 62 -11.48 9.79 -16.60
N GLY A 63 -11.68 10.88 -15.86
CA GLY A 63 -12.75 11.01 -14.88
C GLY A 63 -12.37 10.63 -13.45
N PRO A 64 -13.33 10.68 -12.52
CA PRO A 64 -13.07 10.45 -11.11
C PRO A 64 -12.85 8.96 -10.78
N PRO A 65 -11.99 8.62 -9.81
CA PRO A 65 -11.94 7.26 -9.27
C PRO A 65 -13.27 6.83 -8.64
N ARG A 66 -13.46 5.52 -8.59
CA ARG A 66 -14.64 4.88 -7.98
C ARG A 66 -14.22 3.76 -7.04
N THR A 67 -14.74 3.76 -5.82
CA THR A 67 -14.46 2.73 -4.82
C THR A 67 -15.68 1.87 -4.55
N GLU A 68 -15.46 0.58 -4.34
CA GLU A 68 -16.42 -0.36 -3.79
C GLU A 68 -15.83 -1.01 -2.53
N ARG A 69 -16.69 -1.32 -1.56
CA ARG A 69 -16.31 -1.98 -0.30
C ARG A 69 -16.86 -3.41 -0.27
N PHE A 70 -16.10 -4.33 0.31
CA PHE A 70 -16.55 -5.68 0.61
C PHE A 70 -16.36 -6.00 2.10
N GLY A 71 -17.17 -6.91 2.62
CA GLY A 71 -17.24 -7.20 4.05
C GLY A 71 -17.91 -6.06 4.84
N PRO A 72 -17.83 -6.06 6.18
CA PRO A 72 -17.08 -7.01 7.00
C PRO A 72 -17.76 -8.38 7.11
N THR A 73 -16.97 -9.46 7.13
CA THR A 73 -17.43 -10.82 7.46
C THR A 73 -16.53 -11.44 8.53
N PRO A 74 -17.04 -12.31 9.42
CA PRO A 74 -16.20 -13.04 10.37
C PRO A 74 -15.10 -13.82 9.66
N VAL A 75 -13.90 -13.85 10.25
CA VAL A 75 -12.75 -14.59 9.71
C VAL A 75 -12.08 -15.44 10.78
N GLN A 76 -11.33 -16.44 10.32
CA GLN A 76 -10.41 -17.24 11.11
C GLN A 76 -8.99 -17.04 10.58
N PRO A 77 -7.94 -17.38 11.36
CA PRO A 77 -6.58 -17.37 10.85
C PRO A 77 -6.48 -18.15 9.53
N ALA A 78 -5.69 -17.62 8.60
CA ALA A 78 -5.57 -18.21 7.27
C ALA A 78 -5.15 -19.69 7.35
N ALA A 79 -5.88 -20.54 6.64
CA ALA A 79 -5.61 -21.97 6.55
C ALA A 79 -5.46 -22.37 5.07
N GLY A 80 -4.45 -23.18 4.77
CA GLY A 80 -4.18 -23.63 3.41
C GLY A 80 -3.33 -22.64 2.60
N SER A 81 -3.61 -22.53 1.30
CA SER A 81 -2.75 -21.82 0.34
C SER A 81 -3.16 -20.37 0.07
N ALA A 82 -4.34 -19.94 0.53
CA ALA A 82 -4.76 -18.55 0.43
C ALA A 82 -4.19 -17.75 1.60
N TRP A 83 -3.68 -16.56 1.32
CA TRP A 83 -3.19 -15.61 2.32
C TRP A 83 -4.32 -14.80 2.94
N PHE A 84 -5.38 -14.57 2.15
CA PHE A 84 -6.63 -13.95 2.57
C PHE A 84 -7.77 -14.59 1.79
N ASP A 85 -8.88 -14.89 2.45
CA ASP A 85 -10.12 -15.38 1.81
C ASP A 85 -11.32 -14.95 2.66
N ALA A 86 -11.93 -13.82 2.31
CA ALA A 86 -13.07 -13.26 3.04
C ALA A 86 -13.93 -12.38 2.14
N ALA A 87 -15.24 -12.36 2.41
CA ALA A 87 -16.21 -11.48 1.76
C ALA A 87 -16.12 -11.45 0.21
N GLY A 88 -15.82 -12.60 -0.40
CA GLY A 88 -15.73 -12.73 -1.86
C GLY A 88 -14.42 -12.24 -2.47
N ALA A 89 -13.44 -11.82 -1.67
CA ALA A 89 -12.08 -11.50 -2.10
C ALA A 89 -11.09 -12.56 -1.61
N ARG A 90 -10.14 -12.91 -2.48
CA ARG A 90 -9.12 -13.92 -2.23
C ARG A 90 -7.76 -13.45 -2.72
N VAL A 91 -6.77 -13.55 -1.85
CA VAL A 91 -5.35 -13.28 -2.12
C VAL A 91 -4.59 -14.60 -1.95
N ALA A 92 -3.79 -14.98 -2.94
CA ALA A 92 -2.97 -16.18 -2.92
C ALA A 92 -1.66 -15.95 -3.70
N PRO A 93 -0.67 -16.86 -3.62
CA PRO A 93 0.54 -16.75 -4.41
C PRO A 93 0.24 -16.58 -5.90
N GLY A 94 0.71 -15.48 -6.49
CA GLY A 94 0.53 -15.15 -7.91
C GLY A 94 -0.90 -14.82 -8.34
N LYS A 95 -1.86 -14.70 -7.42
CA LYS A 95 -3.28 -14.56 -7.76
C LYS A 95 -4.03 -13.62 -6.81
N LEU A 96 -4.86 -12.76 -7.39
CA LEU A 96 -5.78 -11.88 -6.67
C LEU A 96 -7.13 -11.88 -7.38
N THR A 97 -8.17 -12.36 -6.72
CA THR A 97 -9.51 -12.48 -7.31
C THR A 97 -10.57 -11.95 -6.36
N GLY A 98 -11.63 -11.34 -6.88
CA GLY A 98 -12.77 -11.02 -6.05
C GLY A 98 -13.82 -10.14 -6.70
N ARG A 99 -14.81 -9.76 -5.89
CA ARG A 99 -15.90 -8.86 -6.27
C ARG A 99 -16.31 -7.98 -5.11
N ALA A 100 -16.54 -6.71 -5.38
CA ALA A 100 -17.14 -5.75 -4.46
C ALA A 100 -18.12 -4.88 -5.24
N GLY A 101 -19.40 -4.93 -4.86
CA GLY A 101 -20.46 -4.25 -5.61
C GLY A 101 -20.42 -4.60 -7.10
N SER A 102 -20.22 -3.56 -7.93
CA SER A 102 -20.13 -3.72 -9.38
C SER A 102 -18.68 -3.81 -9.92
N VAL A 103 -17.66 -3.82 -9.07
CA VAL A 103 -16.28 -4.11 -9.47
C VAL A 103 -15.96 -5.59 -9.24
N ALA A 104 -15.43 -6.27 -10.26
CA ALA A 104 -14.91 -7.62 -10.16
C ALA A 104 -13.52 -7.70 -10.76
N TRP A 105 -12.61 -8.43 -10.14
CA TRP A 105 -11.24 -8.59 -10.60
C TRP A 105 -10.82 -10.05 -10.59
N ASP A 106 -10.08 -10.43 -11.62
CA ASP A 106 -9.40 -11.71 -11.71
C ASP A 106 -8.00 -11.46 -12.27
N LEU A 107 -7.02 -11.37 -11.37
CA LEU A 107 -5.66 -10.95 -11.67
C LEU A 107 -4.68 -12.07 -11.34
N ALA A 108 -3.73 -12.26 -12.23
CA ALA A 108 -2.49 -12.97 -11.97
C ALA A 108 -1.33 -11.98 -11.94
N TRP A 109 -0.32 -12.26 -11.13
CA TRP A 109 0.88 -11.44 -11.05
C TRP A 109 2.13 -12.30 -11.02
N THR A 110 3.20 -11.77 -11.61
CA THR A 110 4.54 -12.36 -11.54
C THR A 110 5.56 -11.28 -11.26
N ASP A 111 6.65 -11.64 -10.60
CA ASP A 111 7.77 -10.75 -10.37
C ASP A 111 9.06 -11.58 -10.33
N ALA A 112 10.10 -11.08 -10.99
CA ALA A 112 11.42 -11.69 -10.98
C ALA A 112 12.28 -11.19 -9.81
N GLY A 113 11.89 -10.07 -9.19
CA GLY A 113 12.59 -9.46 -8.07
C GLY A 113 12.33 -10.18 -6.74
N ALA A 114 13.33 -10.13 -5.84
CA ALA A 114 13.13 -10.52 -4.44
C ALA A 114 12.22 -9.50 -3.72
N PRO A 115 11.57 -9.88 -2.60
CA PRO A 115 10.82 -8.95 -1.78
C PRO A 115 11.62 -7.70 -1.41
N LEU A 116 10.99 -6.54 -1.43
CA LEU A 116 11.59 -5.27 -1.02
C LEU A 116 11.18 -4.97 0.42
N TRP A 117 12.15 -5.01 1.33
CA TRP A 117 11.93 -4.77 2.75
C TRP A 117 12.00 -3.27 3.08
N THR A 118 10.86 -2.58 3.08
CA THR A 118 10.76 -1.16 3.46
C THR A 118 11.27 -0.93 4.88
N PHE A 119 10.85 -1.80 5.80
CA PHE A 119 11.32 -1.84 7.18
C PHE A 119 12.40 -2.91 7.33
N PRO A 120 13.24 -2.86 8.38
CA PRO A 120 14.19 -3.93 8.65
C PRO A 120 13.46 -5.27 8.79
N ARG A 121 13.95 -6.31 8.12
CA ARG A 121 13.36 -7.66 8.19
C ARG A 121 13.19 -8.17 9.63
N ALA A 122 14.15 -7.89 10.51
CA ALA A 122 14.03 -8.25 11.92
C ALA A 122 12.86 -7.55 12.65
N ALA A 123 12.48 -6.33 12.22
CA ALA A 123 11.32 -5.62 12.78
C ALA A 123 9.99 -6.29 12.37
N TRP A 124 9.95 -6.85 11.16
CA TRP A 124 8.84 -7.68 10.68
C TRP A 124 8.78 -9.01 11.44
N GLU A 125 9.86 -9.78 11.43
CA GLU A 125 9.92 -11.14 11.98
C GLU A 125 9.70 -11.20 13.49
N ARG A 126 10.11 -10.15 14.21
CA ARG A 126 10.05 -10.08 15.68
C ARG A 126 9.01 -9.07 16.18
N GLU A 127 8.20 -8.50 15.30
CA GLU A 127 7.15 -7.53 15.63
C GLU A 127 7.66 -6.34 16.47
N LEU A 128 8.85 -5.81 16.15
CA LEU A 128 9.52 -4.77 16.97
C LEU A 128 8.94 -3.36 16.79
N LEU A 129 8.10 -3.17 15.76
CA LEU A 129 7.45 -1.90 15.45
C LEU A 129 5.93 -2.02 15.61
N PRO A 130 5.21 -0.91 15.86
CA PRO A 130 3.74 -0.92 15.93
C PRO A 130 3.08 -1.49 14.67
N GLY A 131 3.69 -1.27 13.51
CA GLY A 131 3.38 -1.91 12.25
C GLY A 131 4.63 -1.95 11.37
N ALA A 132 4.69 -2.92 10.48
CA ALA A 132 5.73 -3.07 9.47
C ALA A 132 5.11 -3.56 8.17
N GLN A 133 5.78 -3.24 7.05
CA GLN A 133 5.39 -3.71 5.73
C GLN A 133 6.57 -4.30 4.97
N VAL A 134 6.24 -5.18 4.03
CA VAL A 134 7.14 -5.73 3.01
C VAL A 134 6.42 -5.75 1.68
N VAL A 135 7.12 -5.37 0.61
CA VAL A 135 6.59 -5.49 -0.75
C VAL A 135 7.06 -6.83 -1.32
N LEU A 136 6.14 -7.77 -1.48
CA LEU A 136 6.40 -9.14 -1.91
C LEU A 136 6.88 -9.21 -3.35
N ALA A 137 6.26 -8.38 -4.18
CA ALA A 137 6.46 -8.28 -5.61
C ALA A 137 6.55 -6.78 -5.96
N PRO A 138 7.73 -6.14 -5.83
CA PRO A 138 7.88 -4.70 -5.96
C PRO A 138 7.90 -4.17 -7.40
N THR A 139 8.00 -5.06 -8.38
CA THR A 139 7.99 -4.77 -9.81
C THR A 139 7.06 -5.75 -10.52
N ALA A 140 5.89 -5.98 -9.94
CA ALA A 140 4.94 -6.98 -10.40
C ALA A 140 4.41 -6.65 -11.80
N ASP A 141 4.37 -7.67 -12.65
CA ASP A 141 3.64 -7.68 -13.92
C ASP A 141 2.27 -8.32 -13.71
N PHE A 142 1.20 -7.55 -13.94
CA PHE A 142 -0.16 -8.00 -13.78
C PHE A 142 -0.81 -8.33 -15.12
N THR A 143 -1.55 -9.43 -15.13
CA THR A 143 -2.40 -9.87 -16.24
C THR A 143 -3.76 -10.34 -15.74
N GLY A 144 -4.78 -10.32 -16.59
CA GLY A 144 -6.12 -10.82 -16.27
C GLY A 144 -7.23 -9.88 -16.72
N SER A 145 -8.24 -9.70 -15.88
CA SER A 145 -9.42 -8.90 -16.23
C SER A 145 -9.96 -8.11 -15.04
N LEU A 146 -10.46 -6.91 -15.33
CA LEU A 146 -11.17 -6.03 -14.41
C LEU A 146 -12.53 -5.67 -15.02
N SER A 147 -13.63 -5.95 -14.33
CA SER A 147 -14.97 -5.48 -14.71
C SER A 147 -15.41 -4.38 -13.76
N VAL A 148 -15.98 -3.30 -14.30
CA VAL A 148 -16.41 -2.14 -13.50
C VAL A 148 -17.92 -1.92 -13.50
N ASP A 149 -18.71 -2.84 -14.05
CA ASP A 149 -20.16 -2.85 -13.96
C ASP A 149 -20.69 -4.22 -13.53
N SER A 150 -21.93 -4.26 -13.02
CA SER A 150 -22.54 -5.49 -12.52
C SER A 150 -22.83 -6.52 -13.62
N GLU A 151 -23.05 -6.07 -14.85
CA GLU A 151 -23.41 -6.91 -16.00
C GLU A 151 -22.17 -7.52 -16.69
N GLY A 152 -20.96 -7.03 -16.36
CA GLY A 152 -19.70 -7.44 -16.98
C GLY A 152 -19.54 -6.92 -18.41
N THR A 153 -20.22 -5.83 -18.76
CA THR A 153 -20.21 -5.24 -20.11
C THR A 153 -19.01 -4.31 -20.35
N SER A 154 -18.51 -3.69 -19.28
CA SER A 154 -17.32 -2.85 -19.18
C SER A 154 -16.19 -3.65 -18.52
N THR A 155 -15.71 -4.66 -19.24
CA THR A 155 -14.53 -5.44 -18.86
C THR A 155 -13.28 -4.88 -19.55
N HIS A 156 -12.30 -4.52 -18.74
CA HIS A 156 -10.98 -4.05 -19.15
C HIS A 156 -9.97 -5.21 -19.05
N PRO A 157 -9.23 -5.51 -20.12
CA PRO A 157 -8.11 -6.44 -20.03
C PRO A 157 -6.99 -5.81 -19.21
N VAL A 158 -6.43 -6.57 -18.29
CA VAL A 158 -5.19 -6.23 -17.59
C VAL A 158 -4.07 -6.96 -18.31
N THR A 159 -3.15 -6.23 -18.93
CA THR A 159 -2.08 -6.81 -19.75
C THR A 159 -0.81 -5.99 -19.57
N GLY A 160 0.11 -6.49 -18.76
CA GLY A 160 1.39 -5.82 -18.48
C GLY A 160 1.22 -4.57 -17.60
N TRP A 161 0.18 -4.53 -16.76
CA TRP A 161 0.07 -3.45 -15.76
C TRP A 161 1.16 -3.63 -14.71
N ARG A 162 1.67 -2.52 -14.20
CA ARG A 162 2.87 -2.46 -13.38
C ARG A 162 2.52 -1.97 -11.98
N GLY A 163 3.15 -2.55 -10.96
CA GLY A 163 2.99 -2.06 -9.59
C GLY A 163 3.54 -3.03 -8.55
N GLY A 164 2.85 -3.10 -7.42
CA GLY A 164 3.34 -3.75 -6.20
C GLY A 164 2.30 -4.61 -5.51
N VAL A 165 2.72 -5.76 -4.99
CA VAL A 165 1.95 -6.51 -3.99
C VAL A 165 2.65 -6.40 -2.63
N ALA A 166 1.94 -5.87 -1.63
CA ALA A 166 2.48 -5.62 -0.30
C ALA A 166 1.73 -6.40 0.79
N HIS A 167 2.45 -6.67 1.87
CA HIS A 167 1.94 -7.31 3.07
C HIS A 167 2.30 -6.44 4.28
N ILE A 168 1.27 -6.03 5.03
CA ILE A 168 1.40 -5.16 6.20
C ILE A 168 0.86 -5.91 7.42
N TYR A 169 1.57 -5.84 8.53
CA TYR A 169 1.11 -6.43 9.80
C TYR A 169 1.42 -5.48 10.95
N GLY A 170 0.46 -5.33 11.87
CA GLY A 170 0.61 -4.38 12.96
C GLY A 170 -0.51 -4.37 14.00
N HIS A 171 -0.53 -3.30 14.78
CA HIS A 171 -1.45 -3.08 15.92
C HIS A 171 -2.46 -1.96 15.64
N GLY A 172 -2.45 -1.36 14.45
CA GLY A 172 -3.11 -0.10 14.15
C GLY A 172 -2.23 0.80 13.27
N ASN A 173 -2.85 1.79 12.67
CA ASN A 173 -2.20 2.75 11.80
C ASN A 173 -1.42 3.80 12.59
N ALA A 174 -0.48 4.48 11.93
CA ALA A 174 0.25 5.59 12.53
C ALA A 174 -0.69 6.77 12.88
N LYS A 175 -0.20 7.77 13.64
CA LYS A 175 -0.97 9.00 13.88
C LYS A 175 -1.11 9.82 12.59
N ARG A 176 -0.01 9.89 11.85
CA ARG A 176 0.05 10.44 10.50
C ARG A 176 1.08 9.66 9.71
N TRP A 177 0.80 9.39 8.45
CA TRP A 177 1.75 8.75 7.56
C TRP A 177 1.65 9.29 6.13
N GLY A 178 2.75 9.13 5.40
CA GLY A 178 2.78 9.16 3.95
C GLY A 178 3.43 7.87 3.45
N TRP A 179 2.91 7.30 2.38
CA TRP A 179 3.45 6.11 1.74
C TRP A 179 3.45 6.30 0.23
N ILE A 180 4.56 5.96 -0.43
CA ILE A 180 4.58 5.74 -1.88
C ILE A 180 5.16 4.37 -2.21
N HIS A 181 4.68 3.87 -3.34
CA HIS A 181 5.28 2.80 -4.12
C HIS A 181 5.41 3.31 -5.57
N ALA A 182 6.58 3.16 -6.18
CA ALA A 182 6.77 3.58 -7.58
C ALA A 182 7.73 2.66 -8.32
N ASP A 183 7.23 1.99 -9.36
CA ASP A 183 8.04 1.33 -10.40
C ASP A 183 8.71 2.44 -11.23
N LEU A 184 10.04 2.43 -11.27
CA LEU A 184 10.87 3.45 -11.92
C LEU A 184 11.32 3.01 -13.32
N GLY A 185 10.90 1.83 -13.78
CA GLY A 185 11.29 1.22 -15.03
C GLY A 185 12.60 0.43 -14.94
N GLY A 186 12.76 -0.55 -15.83
CA GLY A 186 14.00 -1.34 -15.92
C GLY A 186 14.31 -2.22 -14.69
N GLY A 187 13.31 -2.47 -13.82
CA GLY A 187 13.49 -3.17 -12.54
C GLY A 187 13.91 -2.26 -11.38
N ASP A 188 14.07 -0.95 -11.62
CA ASP A 188 14.26 0.03 -10.56
C ASP A 188 12.91 0.31 -9.88
N VAL A 189 12.92 0.48 -8.56
CA VAL A 189 11.70 0.76 -7.76
C VAL A 189 12.08 1.55 -6.51
N VAL A 190 11.18 2.41 -6.04
CA VAL A 190 11.24 3.00 -4.71
C VAL A 190 10.00 2.66 -3.89
N GLU A 191 10.26 2.43 -2.61
CA GLU A 191 9.26 2.23 -1.58
C GLU A 191 9.60 3.14 -0.41
N ALA A 192 8.72 4.09 -0.08
CA ALA A 192 8.99 5.06 0.97
C ALA A 192 7.80 5.27 1.89
N VAL A 193 8.05 5.14 3.18
CA VAL A 193 7.08 5.37 4.25
C VAL A 193 7.63 6.42 5.19
N THR A 194 6.81 7.41 5.52
CA THR A 194 7.10 8.39 6.57
C THR A 194 5.98 8.36 7.58
N ALA A 195 6.29 8.16 8.87
CA ALA A 195 5.24 7.98 9.87
C ALA A 195 5.56 8.64 11.21
N VAL A 196 4.51 9.09 11.91
CA VAL A 196 4.58 9.48 13.32
C VAL A 196 3.72 8.53 14.14
N SER A 197 4.29 7.97 15.20
CA SER A 197 3.59 7.04 16.09
C SER A 197 2.39 7.68 16.78
N HIS A 198 1.33 6.90 16.97
CA HIS A 198 0.15 7.30 17.75
C HIS A 198 0.32 7.14 19.26
N LYS A 199 1.40 6.47 19.72
CA LYS A 199 1.64 6.24 21.15
C LYS A 199 1.79 7.57 21.93
N PRO A 200 1.26 7.66 23.17
CA PRO A 200 1.50 8.79 24.05
C PRO A 200 3.00 9.11 24.17
N GLY A 201 3.36 10.40 24.12
CA GLY A 201 4.75 10.86 24.12
C GLY A 201 5.44 10.88 22.75
N LEU A 202 5.14 9.94 21.86
CA LEU A 202 5.76 9.86 20.52
C LEU A 202 4.98 10.64 19.44
N ARG A 203 3.72 10.99 19.72
CA ARG A 203 2.79 11.69 18.81
C ARG A 203 3.17 13.12 18.39
N LYS A 204 4.23 13.69 18.97
CA LYS A 204 4.76 15.04 18.69
C LYS A 204 6.11 15.01 17.98
N LEU A 205 6.68 13.82 17.73
CA LEU A 205 7.97 13.70 17.09
C LEU A 205 7.91 14.04 15.60
N ALA A 206 9.09 14.36 15.04
CA ALA A 206 9.26 14.43 13.61
C ALA A 206 8.92 13.06 12.97
N PRO A 207 8.32 13.04 11.77
CA PRO A 207 8.11 11.79 11.05
C PRO A 207 9.42 11.03 10.83
N LEU A 208 9.39 9.72 11.09
CA LEU A 208 10.50 8.83 10.73
C LEU A 208 10.28 8.34 9.31
N ALA A 209 11.28 8.50 8.46
CA ALA A 209 11.27 8.02 7.09
C ALA A 209 12.00 6.68 6.96
N PHE A 210 11.33 5.69 6.40
CA PHE A 210 11.88 4.43 5.91
C PHE A 210 11.80 4.48 4.40
N VAL A 211 12.94 4.46 3.73
CA VAL A 211 13.02 4.55 2.27
C VAL A 211 13.87 3.39 1.82
N ARG A 212 13.37 2.60 0.87
CA ARG A 212 14.11 1.54 0.20
C ARG A 212 14.00 1.73 -1.29
N PHE A 213 15.15 1.76 -1.94
CA PHE A 213 15.31 1.75 -3.37
C PHE A 213 15.82 0.38 -3.80
N ARG A 214 15.39 -0.10 -4.95
CA ARG A 214 16.13 -1.05 -5.77
C ARG A 214 16.56 -0.31 -7.01
N ILE A 215 17.86 -0.22 -7.24
CA ILE A 215 18.42 0.50 -8.39
C ILE A 215 19.56 -0.33 -8.97
N ASP A 216 19.51 -0.58 -10.27
CA ASP A 216 20.44 -1.46 -11.00
C ASP A 216 20.58 -2.84 -10.32
N GLY A 217 19.44 -3.38 -9.85
CA GLY A 217 19.35 -4.67 -9.15
C GLY A 217 19.90 -4.68 -7.72
N LYS A 218 20.17 -3.51 -7.11
CA LYS A 218 20.69 -3.41 -5.74
C LYS A 218 19.76 -2.67 -4.80
N ASP A 219 19.47 -3.30 -3.67
CA ASP A 219 18.63 -2.71 -2.63
C ASP A 219 19.46 -1.79 -1.74
N TRP A 220 19.01 -0.55 -1.55
CA TRP A 220 19.66 0.40 -0.66
C TRP A 220 18.66 1.39 -0.04
N PRO A 221 18.98 2.00 1.12
CA PRO A 221 20.19 1.80 1.94
C PRO A 221 20.25 0.36 2.48
N ALA A 222 21.43 -0.19 2.76
CA ALA A 222 21.55 -1.49 3.44
C ALA A 222 21.28 -1.39 4.97
N SER A 223 21.30 -0.16 5.50
CA SER A 223 21.10 0.12 6.92
C SER A 223 19.72 -0.36 7.40
N PRO A 224 19.63 -0.95 8.61
CA PRO A 224 18.37 -1.26 9.26
C PRO A 224 17.79 -0.05 10.01
N PHE A 225 18.46 1.11 10.00
CA PHE A 225 17.96 2.29 10.71
C PHE A 225 17.09 3.15 9.79
N PRO A 226 16.08 3.85 10.35
CA PRO A 226 15.35 4.86 9.59
C PRO A 226 16.31 5.92 9.05
N SER A 227 15.89 6.60 8.00
CA SER A 227 16.66 7.65 7.33
C SER A 227 16.64 8.94 8.16
N LEU A 228 17.39 8.97 9.27
CA LEU A 228 17.40 10.05 10.26
C LEU A 228 17.81 11.43 9.71
N ARG A 229 18.46 11.47 8.55
CA ARG A 229 18.88 12.71 7.87
C ARG A 229 17.91 13.12 6.77
N MET A 230 16.72 12.52 6.71
CA MET A 230 15.62 12.95 5.85
C MET A 230 14.68 13.85 6.65
N ARG A 231 14.24 14.94 6.02
CA ARG A 231 13.17 15.80 6.49
C ARG A 231 11.91 15.48 5.71
N THR A 232 10.78 15.48 6.41
CA THR A 232 9.47 15.24 5.81
C THR A 232 8.63 16.52 5.88
N THR A 233 8.10 16.93 4.73
CA THR A 233 6.94 17.83 4.65
C THR A 233 5.75 16.98 4.24
N LEU A 234 4.76 16.81 5.10
CA LEU A 234 3.61 15.93 4.87
C LEU A 234 2.32 16.73 4.79
N GLY A 235 1.88 17.04 3.58
CA GLY A 235 0.54 17.55 3.26
C GLY A 235 -0.25 16.53 2.45
N VAL A 236 -1.57 16.68 2.40
CA VAL A 236 -2.43 15.74 1.65
C VAL A 236 -2.15 15.85 0.15
N ALA A 237 -2.32 17.02 -0.47
CA ALA A 237 -2.11 17.16 -1.93
C ALA A 237 -0.64 17.09 -2.35
N HIS A 238 0.27 17.51 -1.47
CA HIS A 238 1.69 17.63 -1.75
C HIS A 238 2.51 17.22 -0.55
N TRP A 239 3.47 16.32 -0.75
CA TRP A 239 4.42 15.96 0.28
C TRP A 239 5.80 15.62 -0.28
N GLN A 240 6.80 15.67 0.60
CA GLN A 240 8.20 15.60 0.23
C GLN A 240 9.03 14.92 1.31
N LEU A 241 9.98 14.11 0.86
CA LEU A 241 11.12 13.63 1.64
C LEU A 241 12.40 14.18 1.04
N GLU A 242 13.19 14.91 1.83
CA GLU A 242 14.45 15.51 1.35
C GLU A 242 15.57 15.35 2.37
N GLY A 243 16.76 14.97 1.92
CA GLY A 243 17.92 14.93 2.79
C GLY A 243 19.02 14.01 2.28
N ARG A 244 19.56 13.17 3.18
CA ARG A 244 20.65 12.24 2.85
C ARG A 244 20.39 10.83 3.33
N ILE A 245 20.63 9.86 2.45
CA ILE A 245 20.57 8.42 2.73
C ILE A 245 21.89 7.80 2.32
N SER A 246 22.59 7.14 3.24
CA SER A 246 23.92 6.53 2.98
C SER A 246 24.93 7.48 2.30
N GLY A 247 24.88 8.77 2.62
CA GLY A 247 25.77 9.78 2.03
C GLY A 247 25.37 10.29 0.63
N ARG A 248 24.23 9.84 0.08
CA ARG A 248 23.66 10.35 -1.18
C ARG A 248 22.64 11.44 -0.89
N LYS A 249 22.57 12.47 -1.74
CA LYS A 249 21.46 13.43 -1.69
C LYS A 249 20.22 12.75 -2.26
N VAL A 250 19.10 12.84 -1.53
CA VAL A 250 17.83 12.24 -1.93
C VAL A 250 16.73 13.28 -1.82
N LEU A 251 15.94 13.40 -2.89
CA LEU A 251 14.69 14.14 -2.92
C LEU A 251 13.60 13.22 -3.49
N ILE A 252 12.49 13.12 -2.80
CA ILE A 252 11.26 12.48 -3.27
C ILE A 252 10.16 13.52 -3.11
N ARG A 253 9.51 13.90 -4.20
CA ARG A 253 8.36 14.81 -4.22
C ARG A 253 7.15 14.08 -4.78
N VAL A 254 6.03 14.29 -4.13
CA VAL A 254 4.77 13.62 -4.45
C VAL A 254 3.69 14.68 -4.59
N ASP A 255 3.04 14.68 -5.74
CA ASP A 255 1.86 15.48 -6.02
C ASP A 255 0.69 14.52 -6.27
N GLN A 256 -0.36 14.60 -5.43
CA GLN A 256 -1.56 13.79 -5.54
C GLN A 256 -2.77 14.70 -5.80
N PRO A 257 -3.17 14.89 -7.07
CA PRO A 257 -4.29 15.75 -7.43
C PRO A 257 -5.58 15.31 -6.71
N PRO A 258 -6.26 16.20 -5.97
CA PRO A 258 -7.43 15.82 -5.17
C PRO A 258 -8.55 15.18 -5.99
N ASP A 259 -8.72 15.59 -7.24
CA ASP A 259 -9.68 15.06 -8.21
C ASP A 259 -9.39 13.60 -8.61
N ARG A 260 -8.15 13.12 -8.40
CA ARG A 260 -7.69 11.74 -8.63
C ARG A 260 -7.50 10.94 -7.34
N CYS A 261 -7.95 11.46 -6.20
CA CYS A 261 -7.84 10.79 -4.91
C CYS A 261 -9.18 10.30 -4.38
N VAL A 262 -9.13 9.26 -3.54
CA VAL A 262 -10.22 8.83 -2.66
C VAL A 262 -9.79 8.96 -1.20
N SER A 263 -10.73 9.25 -0.31
CA SER A 263 -10.48 9.39 1.13
C SER A 263 -11.34 8.40 1.91
N LEU A 264 -10.69 7.45 2.58
CA LEU A 264 -11.32 6.23 3.11
C LEU A 264 -11.25 6.16 4.63
N GLU A 265 -12.35 5.70 5.23
CA GLU A 265 -12.53 5.37 6.64
C GLU A 265 -11.76 4.14 7.15
N TYR A 266 -10.62 4.29 7.85
CA TYR A 266 -9.93 3.20 8.54
C TYR A 266 -10.32 3.12 10.02
N THR A 267 -10.49 1.89 10.51
CA THR A 267 -10.75 1.59 11.93
C THR A 267 -9.68 0.63 12.45
N ASP A 268 -8.90 1.07 13.42
CA ASP A 268 -7.87 0.27 14.05
C ASP A 268 -8.45 -0.80 14.99
N PRO A 269 -7.64 -1.81 15.36
CA PRO A 269 -8.05 -2.82 16.34
C PRO A 269 -8.49 -2.27 17.70
N ASP A 270 -8.02 -1.09 18.11
CA ASP A 270 -8.43 -0.43 19.35
C ASP A 270 -9.68 0.46 19.21
N GLY A 271 -10.27 0.51 18.01
CA GLY A 271 -11.41 1.37 17.67
C GLY A 271 -11.03 2.79 17.24
N GLY A 272 -9.73 3.13 17.25
CA GLY A 272 -9.23 4.40 16.73
C GLY A 272 -9.52 4.56 15.24
N ARG A 273 -9.92 5.75 14.80
CA ARG A 273 -10.19 6.06 13.39
C ARG A 273 -9.06 6.86 12.76
N ALA A 274 -8.85 6.64 11.47
CA ALA A 274 -7.97 7.42 10.62
C ALA A 274 -8.60 7.55 9.23
N VAL A 275 -8.29 8.64 8.51
CA VAL A 275 -8.68 8.78 7.11
C VAL A 275 -7.43 8.66 6.26
N CYS A 276 -7.43 7.71 5.32
CA CYS A 276 -6.39 7.55 4.32
C CYS A 276 -6.83 8.19 3.01
N THR A 277 -6.04 9.12 2.48
CA THR A 277 -6.19 9.63 1.11
C THR A 277 -5.30 8.81 0.19
N ASN A 278 -5.87 8.01 -0.71
CA ASN A 278 -5.16 7.14 -1.64
C ASN A 278 -5.31 7.58 -3.10
N THR A 279 -4.28 7.34 -3.91
CA THR A 279 -4.33 7.41 -5.37
C THR A 279 -3.33 6.45 -6.02
N GLU A 280 -3.70 5.93 -7.19
CA GLU A 280 -2.80 5.21 -8.11
C GLU A 280 -2.33 6.09 -9.29
N GLN A 281 -2.67 7.39 -9.24
CA GLN A 281 -2.42 8.37 -10.29
C GLN A 281 -1.65 9.60 -9.79
N ALA A 282 -0.78 9.41 -8.79
CA ALA A 282 0.13 10.46 -8.33
C ALA A 282 1.24 10.76 -9.34
N ASP A 283 1.76 11.97 -9.27
CA ASP A 283 3.04 12.35 -9.88
C ASP A 283 4.14 12.26 -8.83
N ILE A 284 5.13 11.42 -9.08
CA ILE A 284 6.25 11.18 -8.16
C ILE A 284 7.56 11.52 -8.87
N TYR A 285 8.32 12.45 -8.27
CA TYR A 285 9.62 12.87 -8.75
C TYR A 285 10.69 12.42 -7.76
N ILE A 286 11.72 11.75 -8.26
CA ILE A 286 12.80 11.20 -7.44
C ILE A 286 14.12 11.69 -7.98
N GLU A 287 14.96 12.22 -7.09
CA GLU A 287 16.35 12.56 -7.38
C GLU A 287 17.26 11.85 -6.37
N VAL A 288 18.26 11.15 -6.89
CA VAL A 288 19.34 10.54 -6.11
C VAL A 288 20.66 10.96 -6.72
N ASP A 289 21.37 11.86 -6.03
CA ASP A 289 22.57 12.52 -6.54
C ASP A 289 22.35 13.11 -7.95
N ASP A 290 22.85 12.47 -9.00
CA ASP A 290 22.75 12.86 -10.41
C ASP A 290 21.63 12.13 -11.19
N ARG A 291 21.06 11.06 -10.62
CA ARG A 291 19.98 10.29 -11.24
C ARG A 291 18.62 10.88 -10.92
N ARG A 292 17.73 10.88 -11.90
CA ARG A 292 16.37 11.40 -11.79
C ARG A 292 15.36 10.46 -12.43
N TRP A 293 14.21 10.33 -11.78
CA TRP A 293 13.05 9.61 -12.29
C TRP A 293 11.80 10.46 -12.16
N SER A 294 10.84 10.23 -13.04
CA SER A 294 9.54 10.89 -13.02
C SER A 294 8.48 9.84 -13.36
N VAL A 295 7.62 9.56 -12.39
CA VAL A 295 6.51 8.63 -12.50
C VAL A 295 5.25 9.47 -12.52
N LEU A 296 4.72 9.73 -13.71
CA LEU A 296 3.68 10.74 -13.94
C LEU A 296 2.31 10.09 -14.16
N GLY A 297 1.38 10.35 -13.25
CA GLY A 297 0.00 9.89 -13.31
C GLY A 297 -0.18 8.38 -13.15
N ILE A 298 0.82 7.66 -12.66
CA ILE A 298 0.78 6.20 -12.43
C ILE A 298 1.42 5.79 -11.10
N GLY A 299 1.77 6.76 -10.25
CA GLY A 299 2.38 6.49 -8.95
C GLY A 299 1.34 6.16 -7.89
N HIS A 300 1.64 5.17 -7.05
CA HIS A 300 0.88 4.93 -5.83
C HIS A 300 1.31 5.92 -4.75
N ALA A 301 0.33 6.60 -4.14
CA ALA A 301 0.57 7.46 -2.98
C ALA A 301 -0.59 7.46 -1.99
N GLU A 302 -0.24 7.39 -0.72
CA GLU A 302 -1.15 7.52 0.41
C GLU A 302 -0.70 8.59 1.41
N VAL A 303 -1.68 9.31 1.96
CA VAL A 303 -1.50 10.15 3.15
C VAL A 303 -2.61 9.86 4.13
N GLY A 304 -2.23 9.41 5.33
CA GLY A 304 -3.17 9.13 6.39
C GLY A 304 -3.06 10.09 7.57
N LEU A 305 -4.21 10.55 8.04
CA LEU A 305 -4.34 11.56 9.09
C LEU A 305 -5.46 11.19 10.08
N ARG A 306 -5.46 11.81 11.26
CA ARG A 306 -6.42 11.55 12.33
C ARG A 306 -6.98 12.84 12.92
N GLY A 307 -8.19 12.76 13.47
CA GLY A 307 -8.82 13.87 14.20
C GLY A 307 -9.06 15.08 13.31
N ALA A 308 -8.80 16.28 13.82
CA ALA A 308 -9.05 17.53 13.11
C ALA A 308 -8.18 17.73 11.86
N ASP A 309 -7.06 17.01 11.73
CA ASP A 309 -6.18 17.06 10.57
C ASP A 309 -6.67 16.13 9.44
N ALA A 310 -7.60 15.22 9.72
CA ALA A 310 -8.12 14.28 8.73
C ALA A 310 -9.03 14.98 7.71
N PRO A 311 -8.86 14.74 6.40
CA PRO A 311 -9.78 15.26 5.41
C PRO A 311 -11.17 14.62 5.56
N ALA A 312 -12.18 15.24 4.95
CA ALA A 312 -13.49 14.61 4.85
C ALA A 312 -13.38 13.27 4.10
N VAL A 313 -14.12 12.27 4.59
CA VAL A 313 -14.27 10.98 3.91
C VAL A 313 -14.97 11.23 2.57
N ASN A 314 -14.38 10.70 1.52
CA ASN A 314 -14.92 10.72 0.17
C ASN A 314 -14.44 9.46 -0.53
N GLU A 315 -15.14 8.36 -0.28
CA GLU A 315 -14.79 7.06 -0.88
C GLU A 315 -15.09 7.04 -2.38
N ARG A 316 -15.89 7.98 -2.90
CA ARG A 316 -16.41 7.97 -4.28
C ARG A 316 -17.11 6.65 -4.62
N THR A 317 -17.94 6.19 -3.68
CA THR A 317 -18.86 5.08 -3.92
C THR A 317 -19.89 5.47 -4.96
N PRO A 318 -20.22 4.59 -5.93
CA PRO A 318 -21.32 4.85 -6.85
C PRO A 318 -22.62 5.10 -6.09
N SER A 319 -23.44 5.99 -6.65
CA SER A 319 -24.76 6.35 -6.12
C SER A 319 -25.78 5.23 -6.31
#